data_AF-E2AZI4-F1
#
_entry.id   AF-E2AZI4-F1
#
_cell.length_a   1.000
_cell.length_b   1.000
_cell.length_c   1.000
_cell.angle_alpha   90.00
_cell.angle_beta   90.00
_cell.angle_gamma   90.00
#
_symmetry.space_group_name_H-M   'P 1'
#
loop_
_entity.id
_entity.type
_entity.pdbx_description
1 polymer ?
#
loop_
_entity_poly.entity_id
_entity_poly.type
_entity_poly.pdbx_seq_one_letter_code
_entity_poly.pdbx_strand_id
1 'polypeptide(L)'
;MPDKHIFKSYSNISDQKYDGILGLSYQQTFEPLSDFQNMIDQWLMAPRAFRIYLNRSSSADLGGKLIFGGFDSAYYKQILAYVPVTRRGYWQFTIDSIEMNQVRGNTYEWCRGGCQAIIDTSTWKIMGPEEDVSAINRLFLSNIYVSKQYLSSNYIFHKARNLR
;
A
#
# COMPACT_ATOMS: atom_id res chain seq x y z
N MET A 1 -16.16 3.85 11.39
CA MET A 1 -15.54 4.45 10.19
C MET A 1 -14.04 4.45 10.43
N PRO A 2 -13.17 4.11 9.48
CA PRO A 2 -11.74 4.34 9.66
C PRO A 2 -11.51 5.83 9.93
N ASP A 3 -10.57 6.11 10.82
CA ASP A 3 -10.40 7.44 11.39
C ASP A 3 -10.05 8.48 10.30
N LYS A 4 -10.79 9.60 10.29
CA LYS A 4 -10.52 10.76 9.40
C LYS A 4 -9.13 11.37 9.67
N HIS A 5 -8.51 11.02 10.79
CA HIS A 5 -7.14 11.39 11.11
C HIS A 5 -6.07 10.64 10.29
N ILE A 6 -6.39 9.51 9.65
CA ILE A 6 -5.46 8.77 8.79
C ILE A 6 -4.90 9.69 7.69
N PHE A 7 -5.73 10.52 7.03
CA PHE A 7 -5.25 11.36 5.93
C PHE A 7 -4.48 12.60 6.37
N LYS A 8 -4.78 13.17 7.55
CA LYS A 8 -4.16 14.43 7.99
C LYS A 8 -2.71 14.28 8.44
N SER A 9 -2.25 13.07 8.77
CA SER A 9 -0.89 12.87 9.31
C SER A 9 0.18 12.50 8.28
N TYR A 10 -0.16 12.30 7.00
CA TYR A 10 0.77 11.63 6.07
C TYR A 10 1.07 12.35 4.76
N SER A 11 0.36 13.43 4.46
CA SER A 11 0.70 14.31 3.35
C SER A 11 1.26 15.61 3.91
N ASN A 12 2.59 15.77 3.95
CA ASN A 12 3.16 17.11 3.84
C ASN A 12 2.89 17.58 2.40
N ILE A 13 1.66 18.05 2.15
CA ILE A 13 1.20 18.64 0.87
C ILE A 13 2.12 19.81 0.47
N SER A 14 2.69 20.48 1.49
CA SER A 14 4.12 20.85 1.58
C SER A 14 4.93 21.03 0.30
N ASP A 15 5.43 19.89 -0.20
CA ASP A 15 6.55 19.80 -1.15
C ASP A 15 6.15 19.14 -2.48
N GLN A 16 4.86 19.11 -2.83
CA GLN A 16 4.37 18.29 -3.93
C GLN A 16 4.52 18.94 -5.32
N LYS A 17 5.12 18.20 -6.25
CA LYS A 17 5.21 18.51 -7.69
C LYS A 17 3.97 18.03 -8.47
N TYR A 18 2.78 18.15 -7.92
CA TYR A 18 1.55 17.77 -8.63
C TYR A 18 0.42 18.75 -8.36
N ASP A 19 -0.46 18.93 -9.34
CA ASP A 19 -1.51 19.96 -9.32
C ASP A 19 -2.80 19.48 -8.64
N GLY A 20 -2.98 18.17 -8.46
CA GLY A 20 -4.18 17.61 -7.85
C GLY A 20 -4.11 16.11 -7.56
N ILE A 21 -5.21 15.58 -7.03
CA ILE A 21 -5.34 14.17 -6.63
C ILE A 21 -6.51 13.55 -7.40
N LEU A 22 -6.24 12.41 -8.04
CA LEU A 22 -7.25 11.56 -8.67
C LEU A 22 -7.59 10.39 -7.75
N GLY A 23 -8.79 10.40 -7.17
CA GLY A 23 -9.27 9.33 -6.29
C GLY A 23 -9.69 8.08 -7.07
N LEU A 24 -9.08 6.92 -6.77
CA LEU A 24 -9.37 5.63 -7.42
C LEU A 24 -10.05 4.61 -6.48
N SER A 25 -10.47 5.02 -5.29
CA SER A 25 -11.20 4.15 -4.36
C SER A 25 -12.67 3.98 -4.78
N TYR A 26 -13.37 3.07 -4.11
CA TYR A 26 -14.82 2.91 -4.31
C TYR A 26 -15.55 4.22 -3.99
N GLN A 27 -16.57 4.54 -4.80
CA GLN A 27 -17.48 5.62 -4.49
C GLN A 27 -18.20 5.35 -3.17
N GLN A 28 -18.24 6.34 -2.29
CA GLN A 28 -19.03 6.29 -1.07
C GLN A 28 -20.43 6.85 -1.33
N THR A 29 -21.42 6.36 -0.60
CA THR A 29 -22.80 6.87 -0.69
C THR A 29 -22.78 8.37 -0.43
N PHE A 30 -23.42 9.15 -1.30
CA PHE A 30 -23.52 10.63 -1.26
C PHE A 30 -22.30 11.43 -1.75
N GLU A 31 -21.24 10.78 -2.24
CA GLU A 31 -20.14 11.45 -2.93
C GLU A 31 -20.41 11.58 -4.44
N PRO A 32 -19.90 12.65 -5.11
CA PRO A 32 -19.91 12.73 -6.57
C PRO A 32 -19.32 11.47 -7.22
N LEU A 33 -19.78 11.18 -8.44
CA LEU A 33 -19.25 10.05 -9.20
C LEU A 33 -17.74 10.22 -9.40
N SER A 34 -16.95 9.22 -9.03
CA SER A 34 -15.51 9.26 -9.27
C SER A 34 -15.22 9.10 -10.77
N ASP A 35 -14.11 9.67 -11.25
CA ASP A 35 -13.70 9.51 -12.66
C ASP A 35 -13.55 8.04 -13.05
N PHE A 36 -13.07 7.20 -12.12
CA PHE A 36 -13.00 5.76 -12.33
C PHE A 36 -14.38 5.13 -12.54
N GLN A 37 -15.37 5.51 -11.72
CA GLN A 37 -16.74 5.03 -11.88
C GLN A 37 -17.40 5.58 -13.16
N ASN A 38 -17.18 6.85 -13.49
CA ASN A 38 -17.60 7.46 -14.76
C ASN A 38 -17.11 6.66 -15.97
N MET A 39 -15.82 6.31 -16.01
CA MET A 39 -15.25 5.53 -17.10
C MET A 39 -15.84 4.11 -17.18
N ILE A 40 -16.20 3.50 -16.05
CA ILE A 40 -16.88 2.20 -16.02
C ILE A 40 -18.28 2.32 -16.61
N ASP A 41 -19.05 3.32 -16.18
CA ASP A 41 -20.44 3.52 -16.57
C ASP A 41 -20.57 3.89 -18.06
N GLN A 42 -19.58 4.60 -18.59
CA GLN A 42 -19.46 4.95 -20.01
C GLN A 42 -18.81 3.84 -20.86
N TRP A 43 -18.48 2.68 -20.28
CA TRP A 43 -17.87 1.55 -20.99
C TRP A 43 -16.55 1.86 -21.69
N LEU A 44 -15.76 2.80 -21.15
CA LEU A 44 -14.51 3.26 -21.76
C LEU A 44 -13.31 2.34 -21.47
N MET A 45 -13.49 1.29 -20.65
CA MET A 45 -12.42 0.36 -20.29
C MET A 45 -12.88 -1.10 -20.25
N ALA A 46 -12.02 -2.00 -20.74
CA ALA A 46 -12.19 -3.43 -20.62
C ALA A 46 -10.83 -4.11 -20.28
N PRO A 47 -10.76 -4.96 -19.24
CA PRO A 47 -11.76 -5.15 -18.18
C PRO A 47 -11.96 -3.88 -17.33
N ARG A 48 -13.01 -3.84 -16.50
CA ARG A 48 -13.31 -2.77 -15.52
C ARG A 48 -12.36 -2.80 -14.34
N ALA A 49 -11.08 -2.56 -14.60
CA ALA A 49 -10.00 -2.60 -13.63
C ALA A 49 -8.96 -1.56 -13.99
N PHE A 50 -8.16 -1.15 -13.02
CA PHE A 50 -6.93 -0.42 -13.27
C PHE A 50 -5.73 -1.17 -12.68
N ARG A 51 -4.54 -0.86 -13.19
CA ARG A 51 -3.28 -1.41 -12.73
C ARG A 51 -2.28 -0.29 -12.53
N ILE A 52 -1.48 -0.40 -11.48
CA ILE A 52 -0.45 0.56 -11.14
C ILE A 52 0.88 -0.18 -11.12
N TYR A 53 1.81 0.30 -11.94
CA TYR A 53 3.22 -0.04 -11.87
C TYR A 53 3.97 1.13 -11.27
N LEU A 54 4.76 0.89 -10.22
CA LEU A 54 5.66 1.88 -9.64
C LEU A 54 7.10 1.37 -9.79
N ASN A 55 7.94 2.18 -10.42
CA ASN A 55 9.35 1.89 -10.55
C ASN A 55 10.06 2.18 -9.22
N ARG A 56 10.87 1.23 -8.75
CA ARG A 56 11.61 1.37 -7.48
C ARG A 56 12.94 2.10 -7.66
N SER A 57 13.40 2.30 -8.90
CA SER A 57 14.63 3.04 -9.17
C SER A 57 14.36 4.54 -9.17
N SER A 58 15.04 5.26 -8.28
CA SER A 58 14.96 6.73 -8.20
C SER A 58 15.62 7.45 -9.38
N SER A 59 16.38 6.74 -10.20
CA SER A 59 17.09 7.29 -11.36
C SER A 59 16.46 6.88 -12.70
N ALA A 60 15.31 6.20 -12.68
CA ALA A 60 14.64 5.78 -13.91
C ALA A 60 13.84 6.94 -14.52
N ASP A 61 13.91 7.08 -15.84
CA ASP A 61 13.13 8.08 -16.58
C ASP A 61 11.61 7.84 -16.43
N LEU A 62 11.21 6.57 -16.40
CA LEU A 62 9.82 6.17 -16.13
C LEU A 62 9.65 5.79 -14.65
N GLY A 63 9.05 6.69 -13.88
CA GLY A 63 8.74 6.48 -12.46
C GLY A 63 7.58 5.51 -12.20
N GLY A 64 6.67 5.33 -13.16
CA GLY A 64 5.52 4.44 -13.01
C GLY A 64 4.52 4.55 -14.16
N LYS A 65 3.47 3.73 -14.12
CA LYS A 65 2.39 3.70 -15.10
C LYS A 65 1.06 3.37 -14.43
N LEU A 66 0.03 4.15 -14.69
CA LEU A 66 -1.37 3.84 -14.39
C LEU A 66 -2.04 3.39 -15.69
N ILE A 67 -2.70 2.25 -15.67
CA ILE A 67 -3.39 1.67 -16.84
C ILE A 67 -4.84 1.45 -16.45
N PHE A 68 -5.77 2.05 -17.19
CA PHE A 68 -7.19 1.73 -17.12
C PHE A 68 -7.52 0.67 -18.17
N GLY A 69 -8.14 -0.43 -17.75
CA GLY A 69 -8.34 -1.61 -18.59
C GLY A 69 -7.05 -2.35 -18.93
N GLY A 70 -7.17 -3.39 -19.75
CA GLY A 70 -6.08 -4.20 -20.31
C GLY A 70 -4.99 -4.66 -19.32
N PHE A 71 -3.83 -5.01 -19.83
CA PHE A 71 -2.59 -5.14 -19.07
C PHE A 71 -1.42 -4.81 -20.00
N ASP A 72 -0.27 -4.47 -19.42
CA ASP A 72 0.96 -4.28 -20.17
C ASP A 72 1.92 -5.42 -19.83
N SER A 73 2.18 -6.30 -20.81
CA SER A 73 3.04 -7.46 -20.64
C SER A 73 4.51 -7.09 -20.36
N ALA A 74 4.93 -5.86 -20.66
CA ALA A 74 6.30 -5.42 -20.38
C ALA A 74 6.58 -5.29 -18.87
N TYR A 75 5.55 -4.99 -18.07
CA TYR A 75 5.67 -4.73 -16.64
C TYR A 75 5.14 -5.88 -15.77
N TYR A 76 4.78 -7.00 -16.40
CA TYR A 76 4.13 -8.10 -15.72
C TYR A 76 4.66 -9.46 -16.20
N LYS A 77 5.37 -10.17 -15.32
CA LYS A 77 6.05 -11.45 -15.64
C LYS A 77 5.49 -12.68 -14.90
N GLN A 78 4.47 -12.52 -14.06
CA GLN A 78 3.96 -13.59 -13.18
C GLN A 78 2.45 -13.84 -13.39
N ILE A 79 1.82 -14.72 -12.61
CA ILE A 79 0.37 -14.95 -12.61
C ILE A 79 -0.28 -14.11 -11.50
N LEU A 80 -1.41 -13.47 -11.77
CA LEU A 80 -2.04 -12.56 -10.80
C LEU A 80 -2.76 -13.41 -9.75
N ALA A 81 -2.35 -13.26 -8.50
CA ALA A 81 -3.15 -13.69 -7.36
C ALA A 81 -4.18 -12.60 -7.06
N TYR A 82 -5.46 -12.98 -7.01
CA TYR A 82 -6.55 -12.07 -6.66
C TYR A 82 -6.98 -12.31 -5.22
N VAL A 83 -7.14 -11.23 -4.47
CA VAL A 83 -7.72 -11.25 -3.12
C VAL A 83 -9.04 -10.47 -3.13
N PRO A 84 -10.09 -10.97 -2.45
CA PRO A 84 -11.37 -10.30 -2.43
C PRO A 84 -11.32 -9.02 -1.59
N VAL A 85 -12.03 -7.99 -2.05
CA VAL A 85 -12.24 -6.77 -1.26
C VAL A 85 -13.22 -7.08 -0.13
N THR A 86 -12.80 -6.84 1.12
CA THR A 86 -13.59 -7.18 2.32
C THR A 86 -14.62 -6.10 2.67
N ARG A 87 -14.28 -4.84 2.42
CA ARG A 87 -15.18 -3.69 2.63
C ARG A 87 -15.02 -2.67 1.52
N ARG A 88 -16.09 -2.43 0.77
CA ARG A 88 -16.14 -1.38 -0.25
C ARG A 88 -16.10 0.00 0.40
N GLY A 89 -15.16 0.81 -0.06
CA GLY A 89 -14.84 2.14 0.43
C GLY A 89 -13.36 2.41 0.19
N TYR A 90 -12.52 1.46 0.60
CA TYR A 90 -11.10 1.39 0.26
C TYR A 90 -10.81 0.12 -0.56
N TRP A 91 -9.61 0.02 -1.12
CA TRP A 91 -9.06 -1.25 -1.61
C TRP A 91 -8.60 -2.10 -0.42
N GLN A 92 -9.55 -2.48 0.43
CA GLN A 92 -9.34 -3.19 1.68
C GLN A 92 -9.44 -4.70 1.47
N PHE A 93 -8.51 -5.46 2.06
CA PHE A 93 -8.45 -6.91 1.99
C PHE A 93 -7.97 -7.52 3.32
N THR A 94 -8.14 -8.83 3.47
CA THR A 94 -7.60 -9.59 4.62
C THR A 94 -6.17 -10.04 4.35
N ILE A 95 -5.28 -9.82 5.32
CA ILE A 95 -4.00 -10.52 5.45
C ILE A 95 -4.19 -11.61 6.50
N ASP A 96 -3.79 -12.85 6.20
CA ASP A 96 -3.98 -13.99 7.11
C ASP A 96 -2.99 -14.01 8.28
N SER A 97 -1.72 -13.72 7.97
CA SER A 97 -0.64 -13.53 8.93
C SER A 97 0.49 -12.73 8.29
N ILE A 98 1.38 -12.17 9.11
CA ILE A 98 2.60 -11.49 8.69
C ILE A 98 3.76 -12.21 9.38
N GLU A 99 4.71 -12.71 8.59
CA GLU A 99 5.83 -13.49 9.12
C GLU A 99 7.17 -12.83 8.81
N MET A 100 8.07 -12.88 9.78
CA MET A 100 9.48 -12.55 9.61
C MET A 100 10.32 -13.78 9.97
N ASN A 101 10.88 -14.40 8.94
CA ASN A 101 11.63 -15.65 9.04
C ASN A 101 13.12 -15.42 9.24
N GLN A 102 13.79 -16.40 9.86
CA GLN A 102 15.25 -16.48 9.99
C GLN A 102 15.90 -15.32 10.78
N VAL A 103 15.18 -14.67 11.67
CA VAL A 103 15.76 -13.67 12.57
C VAL A 103 16.46 -14.40 13.71
N ARG A 104 17.79 -14.54 13.61
CA ARG A 104 18.62 -15.34 14.52
C ARG A 104 18.15 -16.80 14.66
N GLY A 105 17.68 -17.38 13.57
CA GLY A 105 17.17 -18.76 13.55
C GLY A 105 15.72 -18.93 14.03
N ASN A 106 15.04 -17.85 14.42
CA ASN A 106 13.64 -17.88 14.84
C ASN A 106 12.70 -17.30 13.76
N THR A 107 11.43 -17.70 13.83
CA THR A 107 10.32 -17.10 13.09
C THR A 107 9.45 -16.29 14.04
N TYR A 108 9.10 -15.07 13.62
CA TYR A 108 8.19 -14.19 14.34
C TYR A 108 6.94 -13.96 13.49
N GLU A 109 5.78 -13.97 14.12
CA GLU A 109 4.49 -13.86 13.46
C GLU A 109 3.66 -12.74 14.11
N TRP A 110 3.01 -11.93 13.28
CA TRP A 110 2.02 -10.91 13.64
C TRP A 110 0.74 -11.15 12.86
N CYS A 111 -0.34 -10.45 13.22
CA CYS A 111 -1.61 -10.55 12.49
C CYS A 111 -2.17 -11.99 12.45
N ARG A 112 -1.80 -12.84 13.42
CA ARG A 112 -2.24 -14.24 13.48
C ARG A 112 -3.76 -14.31 13.65
N GLY A 113 -4.43 -15.06 12.77
CA GLY A 113 -5.89 -15.14 12.74
C GLY A 113 -6.56 -14.05 11.89
N GLY A 114 -5.75 -13.26 11.19
CA GLY A 114 -6.19 -12.31 10.19
C GLY A 114 -6.25 -10.86 10.68
N CYS A 115 -5.88 -9.93 9.81
CA CYS A 115 -6.05 -8.49 9.99
C CYS A 115 -6.45 -7.83 8.67
N GLN A 116 -6.88 -6.57 8.74
CA GLN A 116 -7.28 -5.81 7.56
C GLN A 116 -6.13 -4.93 7.07
N ALA A 117 -5.95 -4.89 5.76
CA ALA A 117 -4.99 -4.02 5.09
C ALA A 117 -5.68 -3.26 3.96
N ILE A 118 -5.10 -2.11 3.59
CA ILE A 118 -5.56 -1.28 2.49
C ILE A 118 -4.40 -1.10 1.52
N ILE A 119 -4.66 -1.24 0.22
CA ILE A 119 -3.74 -0.79 -0.82
C ILE A 119 -3.99 0.69 -1.06
N ASP A 120 -3.01 1.52 -0.70
CA ASP A 120 -3.09 2.97 -0.83
C ASP A 120 -1.83 3.49 -1.55
N THR A 121 -1.99 4.04 -2.74
CA THR A 121 -0.88 4.58 -3.54
C THR A 121 -0.48 5.98 -3.13
N SER A 122 -1.22 6.62 -2.22
CA SER A 122 -0.86 7.91 -1.64
C SER A 122 0.13 7.79 -0.47
N THR A 123 0.36 6.58 0.04
CA THR A 123 1.42 6.31 1.03
C THR A 123 2.66 5.74 0.37
N TRP A 124 3.81 6.30 0.73
CA TRP A 124 5.12 5.78 0.34
C TRP A 124 5.67 4.71 1.30
N LYS A 125 4.95 4.44 2.41
CA LYS A 125 5.39 3.58 3.52
C LYS A 125 4.45 2.40 3.70
N ILE A 126 5.01 1.29 4.19
CA ILE A 126 4.19 0.23 4.80
C ILE A 126 3.87 0.65 6.23
N MET A 127 2.60 0.64 6.59
CA MET A 127 2.14 1.09 7.90
C MET A 127 1.38 -0.01 8.62
N GLY A 128 1.41 0.03 9.95
CA GLY A 128 0.71 -0.92 10.80
C GLY A 128 0.56 -0.42 12.23
N PRO A 129 -0.03 -1.25 13.12
CA PRO A 129 -0.14 -0.96 14.54
C PRO A 129 1.23 -0.61 15.14
N GLU A 130 1.24 0.39 16.03
CA GLU A 130 2.49 0.91 16.59
C GLU A 130 3.33 -0.15 17.31
N GLU A 131 2.67 -1.03 18.06
CA GLU A 131 3.33 -2.11 18.81
C GLU A 131 4.01 -3.10 17.87
N ASP A 132 3.28 -3.59 16.86
CA ASP A 132 3.78 -4.53 15.84
C ASP A 132 4.93 -3.92 15.05
N VAL A 133 4.75 -2.71 14.52
CA VAL A 133 5.79 -2.01 13.75
C VAL A 133 7.05 -1.76 14.60
N SER A 134 6.88 -1.42 15.89
CA SER A 134 8.02 -1.25 16.79
C SER A 134 8.76 -2.57 17.01
N ALA A 135 8.04 -3.68 17.17
CA ALA A 135 8.65 -5.00 17.33
C ALA A 135 9.39 -5.43 16.06
N ILE A 136 8.76 -5.28 14.90
CA ILE A 136 9.34 -5.55 13.58
C ILE A 136 10.63 -4.75 13.40
N ASN A 137 10.60 -3.44 13.62
CA ASN A 137 11.77 -2.58 13.45
C ASN A 137 12.93 -2.96 14.39
N ARG A 138 12.64 -3.33 15.65
CA ARG A 138 13.66 -3.83 16.58
C ARG A 138 14.29 -5.14 16.08
N LEU A 139 13.49 -6.07 15.58
CA LEU A 139 13.97 -7.35 15.05
C LEU A 139 14.84 -7.16 13.80
N PHE A 140 14.41 -6.31 12.86
CA PHE A 140 15.21 -5.93 11.69
C PHE A 140 16.60 -5.40 12.10
N LEU A 141 16.66 -4.41 13.00
CA LEU A 141 17.93 -3.87 13.49
C LEU A 141 18.80 -4.95 14.13
N SER A 142 18.20 -5.77 15.00
CA SER A 142 18.93 -6.82 15.72
C SER A 142 19.55 -7.89 14.81
N ASN A 143 18.98 -8.08 13.61
CA ASN A 143 19.50 -8.98 12.59
C ASN A 143 20.61 -8.31 11.75
N ILE A 144 20.45 -7.02 11.44
CA ILE A 144 21.43 -6.21 10.69
C ILE A 144 22.74 -6.05 11.45
N TYR A 145 22.69 -5.75 12.76
CA TYR A 145 23.89 -5.65 13.59
C TYR A 145 24.67 -6.97 13.66
N VAL A 146 23.99 -8.11 13.50
CA VAL A 146 24.63 -9.43 13.45
C VAL A 146 25.19 -9.73 12.05
N SER A 147 24.53 -9.27 10.98
CA SER A 147 24.96 -9.50 9.59
C SER A 147 26.00 -8.51 9.05
N LYS A 148 26.39 -7.48 9.82
CA LYS A 148 27.32 -6.39 9.41
C LYS A 148 26.95 -5.69 8.10
N GLN A 149 25.66 -5.68 7.75
CA GLN A 149 25.17 -4.91 6.59
C GLN A 149 24.80 -3.50 7.03
N TYR A 150 25.09 -2.49 6.21
CA TYR A 150 24.66 -1.11 6.45
C TYR A 150 23.40 -0.84 5.65
N LEU A 151 22.33 -0.37 6.30
CA LEU A 151 21.15 0.18 5.63
C LEU A 151 20.93 1.64 6.03
N SER A 152 20.54 2.44 5.04
CA SER A 152 20.17 3.85 5.19
C SER A 152 19.00 4.04 6.16
N SER A 153 19.07 5.11 6.95
CA SER A 153 18.23 5.43 8.10
C SER A 153 16.82 5.88 7.72
N ASN A 154 15.98 4.99 7.20
CA ASN A 154 14.52 5.16 7.12
C ASN A 154 13.85 3.78 7.14
N TYR A 155 13.33 3.38 8.31
CA TYR A 155 12.64 2.11 8.51
C TYR A 155 11.47 1.95 7.52
N ILE A 156 11.38 0.81 6.81
CA ILE A 156 10.33 0.54 5.81
C ILE A 156 8.93 0.56 6.45
N PHE A 157 8.85 0.16 7.73
CA PHE A 157 7.62 0.10 8.50
C PHE A 157 7.45 1.32 9.40
N HIS A 158 6.30 1.99 9.29
CA HIS A 158 5.98 3.17 10.06
C HIS A 158 4.72 3.01 10.90
N LYS A 159 4.74 3.61 12.09
CA LYS A 159 3.63 3.59 13.03
C LYS A 159 2.45 4.37 12.45
N ALA A 160 1.28 3.74 12.39
CA ALA A 160 0.03 4.49 12.24
C ALA A 160 -0.19 5.30 13.54
N ARG A 161 -0.30 6.63 13.48
CA ARG A 161 -0.62 7.45 14.65
C ARG A 161 -2.12 7.28 14.91
N ASN A 162 -2.47 6.81 16.10
CA ASN A 162 -3.81 6.73 16.67
C ASN A 162 -4.90 6.19 15.71
N LEU A 163 -5.05 4.87 15.68
CA LEU A 163 -6.32 4.23 15.31
C LEU A 163 -7.12 4.04 16.61
N ARG A 164 -7.84 5.07 17.07
CA ARG A 164 -8.88 4.92 18.10
C ARG A 164 -10.25 5.05 17.44
#